data_AF-A0AAD1T3B7-F1
#
_entry.id   AF-A0AAD1T3B7-F1
#
_cell.length_a   1.000
_cell.length_b   1.000
_cell.length_c   1.000
_cell.angle_alpha   90.00
_cell.angle_beta   90.00
_cell.angle_gamma   90.00
#
_symmetry.space_group_name_H-M   'P 1'
#
loop_
_entity.id
_entity.type
_entity.pdbx_description
1 polymer ?
#
loop_
_entity_poly.entity_id
_entity_poly.type
_entity_poly.pdbx_seq_one_letter_code
_entity_poly.pdbx_strand_id
1 'polypeptide(L)'
;MKDGSGCFDYSRGIDCSDGSNGGCEQLCLQQIVPLPEEPHESAIYMYCGCVEEYRLGPDGRSCLMVTEICEGHKCLRLENHQNNTLFEEMLHGFDNKTQRVNQGRVFQMSFR
;
A
#
# COMPACT_ATOMS: atom_id res chain seq x y z
N MET A 1 1.68 30.31 -3.73
CA MET A 1 0.62 29.69 -4.54
C MET A 1 0.55 28.23 -4.13
N LYS A 2 -0.64 27.73 -3.78
CA LYS A 2 -0.88 26.29 -3.65
C LYS A 2 -1.28 25.79 -5.03
N ASP A 3 -0.57 24.81 -5.54
CA ASP A 3 -0.84 24.11 -6.81
C ASP A 3 -2.00 23.09 -6.68
N GLY A 4 -2.57 22.94 -5.47
CA GLY A 4 -3.70 22.03 -5.22
C GLY A 4 -3.30 20.56 -5.14
N SER A 5 -2.00 20.26 -5.19
CA SER A 5 -1.42 18.92 -5.27
C SER A 5 -1.34 18.17 -3.93
N GLY A 6 -1.72 18.85 -2.85
CA GLY A 6 -1.69 18.31 -1.49
C GLY A 6 -0.32 18.46 -0.84
N CYS A 7 0.80 18.13 -1.50
CA CYS A 7 2.14 18.04 -0.88
C CYS A 7 3.15 19.14 -1.28
N PHE A 8 2.72 20.20 -1.96
CA PHE A 8 3.56 21.37 -2.22
C PHE A 8 2.93 22.69 -1.73
N ASP A 9 3.65 23.43 -0.88
CA ASP A 9 3.28 24.80 -0.49
C ASP A 9 4.54 25.64 -0.28
N TYR A 10 4.94 26.36 -1.33
CA TYR A 10 6.11 27.25 -1.32
C TYR A 10 6.05 28.29 -0.19
N SER A 11 4.86 28.80 0.15
CA SER A 11 4.73 29.83 1.19
C SER A 11 5.04 29.32 2.59
N ARG A 12 4.98 27.99 2.77
CA ARG A 12 5.24 27.29 4.02
C ARG A 12 6.52 26.45 3.99
N GLY A 13 7.22 26.43 2.84
CA GLY A 13 8.39 25.57 2.63
C GLY A 13 8.07 24.08 2.68
N ILE A 14 6.84 23.69 2.31
CA ILE A 14 6.42 22.28 2.30
C ILE A 14 6.68 21.70 0.92
N ASP A 15 7.50 20.65 0.86
CA ASP A 15 7.81 19.88 -0.34
C ASP A 15 8.28 18.46 0.03
N CYS A 16 8.52 17.57 -0.93
CA CYS A 16 8.99 16.21 -0.62
C CYS A 16 10.42 16.15 -0.03
N SER A 17 11.16 17.27 -0.02
CA SER A 17 12.52 17.38 0.50
C SER A 17 12.58 18.07 1.86
N ASP A 18 11.43 18.51 2.41
CA ASP A 18 11.31 19.31 3.62
C ASP A 18 11.64 18.55 4.93
N GLY A 19 11.96 17.26 4.83
CA GLY A 19 12.23 16.37 5.97
C GLY A 19 10.98 15.91 6.71
N SER A 20 9.80 16.34 6.28
CA SER A 20 8.48 15.97 6.80
C SER A 20 7.59 15.28 5.75
N ASN A 21 8.20 14.78 4.67
CA ASN A 21 7.53 14.04 3.60
C ASN A 21 6.41 14.87 2.93
N GLY A 22 6.57 16.19 2.80
CA GLY A 22 5.52 17.08 2.29
C GLY A 22 4.24 17.13 3.12
N GLY A 23 4.25 16.50 4.31
CA GLY A 23 3.09 16.20 5.13
C GLY A 23 2.13 15.17 4.51
N CYS A 24 2.64 14.26 3.67
CA CYS A 24 1.95 13.08 3.18
C CYS A 24 2.04 11.95 4.24
N GLU A 25 0.99 11.15 4.42
CA GLU A 25 0.98 10.07 5.44
C GLU A 25 1.97 8.94 5.13
N GLN A 26 2.05 8.52 3.86
CA GLN A 26 2.91 7.42 3.44
C GLN A 26 3.98 7.89 2.46
N LEU A 27 3.61 8.28 1.24
CA LEU A 27 4.57 8.58 0.18
C LEU A 27 4.40 10.02 -0.32
N CYS A 28 5.51 10.77 -0.38
CA CYS A 28 5.59 12.00 -1.17
C CYS A 28 6.25 11.70 -2.51
N LEU A 29 5.49 11.84 -3.59
CA LEU A 29 5.89 11.46 -4.95
C LEU A 29 6.11 12.71 -5.79
N GLN A 30 7.14 12.66 -6.65
CA GLN A 30 7.46 13.72 -7.61
C GLN A 30 7.28 13.19 -9.02
N GLN A 31 6.58 13.94 -9.87
CA GLN A 31 6.35 13.60 -11.27
C GLN A 31 6.64 14.81 -12.15
N ILE A 32 7.33 14.61 -13.27
CA ILE A 32 7.50 15.64 -14.29
C ILE A 32 6.23 15.67 -15.14
N VAL A 33 5.56 16.82 -15.19
CA VAL A 33 4.34 17.05 -15.98
C VAL A 33 4.56 18.21 -16.96
N PRO A 34 4.05 18.12 -18.19
CA PRO A 34 4.12 19.23 -19.14
C PRO A 34 3.26 20.40 -18.65
N LEU A 35 3.67 21.64 -18.94
CA LEU A 35 2.85 22.82 -18.61
C LEU A 35 1.60 22.86 -19.51
N PRO A 36 0.42 23.23 -18.97
CA PRO A 36 -0.80 23.32 -19.76
C PRO A 36 -0.74 24.36 -20.88
N GLU A 37 -0.06 25.49 -20.64
CA GLU A 37 0.05 26.60 -21.59
C GLU A 37 1.21 26.41 -22.58
N GLU A 38 2.29 25.75 -22.12
CA GLU A 38 3.49 25.50 -22.93
C GLU A 38 3.92 24.03 -22.84
N PRO A 39 3.41 23.14 -23.72
CA PRO A 39 3.64 21.68 -23.62
C PRO A 39 5.10 21.25 -23.82
N HIS A 40 5.94 22.13 -24.35
CA HIS A 40 7.38 21.91 -24.50
C HIS A 40 8.15 22.17 -23.21
N GLU A 41 7.54 22.89 -22.27
CA GLU A 41 8.07 23.12 -20.94
C GLU A 41 7.48 22.10 -19.96
N SER A 42 8.24 21.78 -18.91
CA SER A 42 7.83 20.81 -17.90
C SER A 42 8.05 21.35 -16.49
N ALA A 43 7.17 20.95 -15.58
CA ALA A 43 7.22 21.29 -14.16
C ALA A 43 7.30 20.01 -13.32
N ILE A 44 7.88 20.13 -12.14
CA ILE A 44 7.84 19.07 -11.12
C ILE A 44 6.55 19.23 -10.33
N TYR A 45 5.69 18.23 -10.39
CA TYR A 45 4.46 18.12 -9.63
C TYR A 45 4.68 17.17 -8.46
N MET A 46 4.35 17.60 -7.25
CA MET A 46 4.55 16.81 -6.04
C MET A 46 3.20 16.43 -5.42
N TYR A 47 2.96 15.16 -5.09
CA TYR A 47 1.67 14.71 -4.57
C TYR A 47 1.82 13.54 -3.59
N CYS A 48 0.78 13.31 -2.77
CA CYS A 48 0.73 12.15 -1.89
C CYS A 48 0.38 10.87 -2.64
N GLY A 49 1.12 9.79 -2.37
CA GLY A 49 0.77 8.43 -2.74
C GLY A 49 0.58 7.53 -1.52
N CYS A 50 -0.09 6.41 -1.74
CA CYS A 50 -0.25 5.33 -0.77
C CYS A 50 0.27 4.02 -1.36
N VAL A 51 0.66 3.07 -0.50
CA VAL A 51 0.99 1.70 -0.93
C VAL A 51 -0.26 0.94 -1.39
N GLU A 52 -0.09 -0.17 -2.09
CA GLU A 52 -1.12 -0.84 -2.90
C GLU A 52 -2.42 -1.17 -2.14
N GLU A 53 -2.36 -1.44 -0.84
CA GLU A 53 -3.50 -1.76 0.02
C GLU A 53 -4.24 -0.53 0.58
N TYR A 54 -3.83 0.68 0.20
CA TYR A 54 -4.35 1.94 0.73
C TYR A 54 -4.77 2.88 -0.40
N ARG A 55 -5.84 3.63 -0.18
CA ARG A 55 -6.30 4.68 -1.08
C ARG A 55 -6.05 6.04 -0.46
N LEU A 56 -5.63 6.99 -1.29
CA LEU A 56 -5.49 8.38 -0.87
C LEU A 56 -6.86 8.94 -0.43
N GLY A 57 -6.88 9.51 0.76
CA GLY A 57 -8.02 10.15 1.38
C GLY A 57 -8.42 11.43 0.63
N PRO A 58 -9.64 11.95 0.91
CA PRO A 58 -10.15 13.17 0.28
C PRO A 58 -9.41 14.43 0.70
N ASP A 59 -8.66 14.37 1.81
CA ASP A 59 -7.75 15.42 2.24
C ASP A 59 -6.48 15.50 1.37
N GLY A 60 -6.30 14.53 0.47
CA GLY A 60 -5.17 14.41 -0.42
C GLY A 60 -3.87 14.15 0.32
N ARG A 61 -3.89 13.68 1.58
CA ARG A 61 -2.71 13.46 2.43
C ARG A 61 -2.74 12.13 3.16
N SER A 62 -3.89 11.76 3.72
CA SER A 62 -4.05 10.52 4.46
C SER A 62 -4.22 9.30 3.56
N CYS A 63 -3.84 8.14 4.07
CA CYS A 63 -3.97 6.85 3.39
C CYS A 63 -4.98 5.98 4.14
N LEU A 64 -6.09 5.68 3.49
CA LEU A 64 -7.17 4.87 4.04
C LEU A 64 -6.99 3.43 3.57
N MET A 65 -6.91 2.48 4.52
CA MET A 65 -6.84 1.06 4.18
C MET A 65 -8.03 0.67 3.32
N VAL A 66 -7.76 0.08 2.16
CA VAL A 66 -8.76 -0.52 1.29
C VAL A 66 -9.15 -1.84 1.94
N THR A 67 -10.02 -1.76 2.95
CA THR A 67 -10.75 -2.94 3.38
C THR A 67 -11.65 -3.36 2.21
N GLU A 68 -11.72 -4.65 1.92
CA GLU A 68 -12.68 -5.21 0.95
C GLU A 68 -14.13 -5.06 1.48
N ILE A 69 -14.61 -3.83 1.72
CA ILE A 69 -16.03 -3.56 1.91
C ILE A 69 -16.61 -3.40 0.52
N CYS A 70 -16.90 -4.55 -0.03
CA CYS A 70 -17.39 -4.73 -1.37
C CYS A 70 -18.91 -4.82 -1.29
N GLU A 71 -19.61 -3.68 -1.41
CA GLU A 71 -21.06 -3.69 -1.52
C GLU A 71 -21.47 -4.06 -2.95
N GLY A 72 -21.81 -5.33 -3.18
CA GLY A 72 -22.44 -5.80 -4.41
C GLY A 72 -21.90 -7.13 -4.97
N HIS A 73 -22.60 -7.67 -5.97
CA HIS A 73 -22.38 -9.00 -6.59
C HIS A 73 -21.03 -9.19 -7.31
N LYS A 74 -20.11 -8.23 -7.23
CA LYS A 74 -18.77 -8.31 -7.84
C LYS A 74 -17.66 -8.67 -6.86
N CYS A 75 -17.99 -8.94 -5.60
CA CYS A 75 -16.98 -9.53 -4.74
C CYS A 75 -16.80 -11.01 -5.06
N LEU A 76 -15.65 -11.31 -5.66
CA LEU A 76 -15.07 -12.64 -5.62
C LEU A 76 -14.76 -12.90 -4.15
N ARG A 77 -15.72 -13.49 -3.45
CA ARG A 77 -15.46 -14.18 -2.20
C ARG A 77 -14.31 -15.12 -2.52
N LEU A 78 -13.11 -14.86 -1.99
CA LEU A 78 -12.01 -15.80 -2.08
C LEU A 78 -12.48 -17.02 -1.29
N GLU A 79 -13.17 -17.94 -1.94
CA GLU A 79 -13.38 -19.29 -1.44
C GLU A 79 -12.04 -19.99 -1.50
N ASN A 80 -11.19 -19.59 -0.57
CA ASN A 80 -10.12 -20.44 -0.13
C ASN A 80 -10.09 -20.32 1.37
N HIS A 81 -10.70 -21.32 2.02
CA HIS A 81 -10.12 -21.86 3.24
C HIS A 81 -8.70 -22.34 2.92
N GLN A 82 -7.78 -21.42 2.64
CA GLN A 82 -6.36 -21.71 2.59
C GLN A 82 -5.91 -21.64 4.05
N ASN A 83 -5.93 -22.81 4.69
CA ASN A 83 -5.25 -23.05 5.96
C ASN A 83 -3.71 -22.92 5.82
N ASN A 84 -3.23 -22.55 4.63
CA ASN A 84 -1.85 -22.64 4.25
C ASN A 84 -1.18 -21.28 4.36
N THR A 85 -0.25 -21.18 5.30
CA THR A 85 0.69 -20.07 5.42
C THR A 85 1.95 -20.35 4.60
N LEU A 86 2.73 -19.31 4.28
CA LEU A 86 4.12 -19.50 3.87
C LEU A 86 4.88 -20.29 4.95
N PHE A 87 5.65 -21.30 4.55
CA PHE A 87 6.37 -22.25 5.42
C PHE A 87 5.49 -23.11 6.35
N GLU A 88 4.22 -23.35 6.00
CA GLU A 88 3.29 -24.19 6.78
C GLU A 88 3.88 -25.54 7.18
N GLU A 89 4.65 -26.16 6.30
CA GLU A 89 5.27 -27.48 6.52
C GLU A 89 6.22 -27.51 7.72
N MET A 90 6.74 -26.36 8.18
CA MET A 90 7.49 -26.26 9.44
C MET A 90 6.61 -26.36 10.70
N LEU A 91 5.32 -26.10 10.56
CA LEU A 91 4.33 -26.17 11.64
C LEU A 91 3.71 -27.57 11.75
N HIS A 92 3.95 -28.43 10.78
CA HIS A 92 3.40 -29.77 10.69
C HIS A 92 4.47 -30.86 10.84
N GLY A 93 4.03 -32.06 11.20
CA GLY A 93 4.93 -33.20 11.40
C GLY A 93 5.48 -33.77 10.10
N PHE A 94 6.70 -34.32 10.17
CA PHE A 94 7.33 -35.11 9.12
C PHE A 94 7.43 -36.58 9.55
N ASP A 95 7.04 -37.49 8.67
CA ASP A 95 7.17 -38.93 8.89
C ASP A 95 8.39 -39.47 8.15
N ASN A 96 9.40 -39.88 8.92
CA ASN A 96 10.64 -40.43 8.40
C ASN A 96 10.47 -41.73 7.59
N LYS A 97 9.41 -42.52 7.82
CA LYS A 97 9.19 -43.78 7.09
C LYS A 97 8.55 -43.54 5.73
N THR A 98 7.59 -42.64 5.66
CA THR A 98 6.84 -42.36 4.42
C THR A 98 7.39 -41.17 3.65
N GLN A 99 8.32 -40.41 4.22
CA GLN A 99 8.86 -39.15 3.71
C GLN A 99 7.78 -38.12 3.38
N ARG A 100 6.66 -38.14 4.12
CA ARG A 100 5.54 -37.20 3.93
C ARG A 100 5.60 -36.08 4.96
N VAL A 101 5.42 -34.85 4.47
CA VAL A 101 5.18 -33.64 5.26
C VAL A 101 3.67 -33.49 5.55
N ASN A 102 3.32 -32.50 6.39
CA ASN A 102 1.93 -32.16 6.73
C ASN A 102 1.18 -33.23 7.56
N GLN A 103 1.91 -34.06 8.32
CA GLN A 103 1.30 -35.02 9.24
C GLN A 103 0.86 -34.35 10.54
N GLY A 104 -0.34 -33.73 10.52
CA GLY A 104 -0.92 -33.07 11.68
C GLY A 104 -0.17 -31.81 12.10
N ARG A 105 -0.80 -30.99 12.95
CA ARG A 105 -0.24 -29.72 13.44
C ARG A 105 0.59 -29.97 14.70
N VAL A 106 1.88 -29.64 14.65
CA VAL A 106 2.81 -29.78 15.78
C VAL A 106 2.93 -28.47 16.54
N PHE A 107 2.94 -27.34 15.83
CA PHE A 107 3.07 -26.02 16.43
C PHE A 107 1.86 -25.12 16.17
N GLN A 108 1.48 -24.35 17.19
CA GLN A 108 0.46 -23.31 17.04
C GLN A 108 1.10 -22.05 16.45
N MET A 109 0.86 -21.79 15.16
CA MET A 109 1.03 -20.44 14.60
C MET A 109 0.16 -19.40 15.32
N SER A 110 0.76 -18.25 15.60
CA SER A 110 0.07 -17.00 15.98
C SER A 110 0.76 -15.80 15.34
N PHE A 111 -0.01 -14.82 14.88
CA PHE A 111 0.48 -13.48 14.54
C PHE A 111 0.24 -12.59 15.76
N ARG A 112 1.28 -12.28 16.52
CA ARG A 112 1.24 -11.36 17.66
C ARG A 112 1.70 -9.98 17.21
#